data_AF-A0A9X2KEX5-F1
#
_entry.id   AF-A0A9X2KEX5-F1
#
_cell.length_a   1.000
_cell.length_b   1.000
_cell.length_c   1.000
_cell.angle_alpha   90.00
_cell.angle_beta   90.00
_cell.angle_gamma   90.00
#
_symmetry.space_group_name_H-M   'P 1'
#
loop_
_entity.id
_entity.type
_entity.pdbx_description
1 polymer ?
#
loop_
_entity_poly.entity_id
_entity_poly.type
_entity_poly.pdbx_seq_one_letter_code
_entity_poly.pdbx_strand_id
1 'polypeptide(L)'
;MALALGAEPIDEPPYDPLHEYRTDTRSDDEKAFAKRIDRMATLVVRHFGGQFRGATITPTTFLNWLWELELWVPDGMAEAVERFDRNPVDWKARAEKAEQSRDQLASRVSELEAAIADGTGKSSGATRERESLLKLIIGMATGGYGYDPMAARSPIPADIATDLQTHGVSLSEDTIRKYLREGAELLPQQDE
;
A
#
# COMPACT_ATOMS: atom_id res chain seq x y z
N MET A 1 -28.80 35.68 -7.91
CA MET A 1 -29.09 34.47 -7.11
C MET A 1 -27.99 34.34 -6.06
N ALA A 2 -28.21 34.90 -4.87
CA ALA A 2 -27.29 34.79 -3.74
C ALA A 2 -27.87 33.79 -2.74
N LEU A 3 -27.15 32.70 -2.49
CA LEU A 3 -27.51 31.66 -1.52
C LEU A 3 -27.22 32.17 -0.12
N ALA A 4 -28.28 32.53 0.61
CA ALA A 4 -28.23 32.82 2.03
C ALA A 4 -28.21 31.49 2.80
N LEU A 5 -27.02 31.10 3.29
CA LEU A 5 -26.86 30.02 4.25
C LEU A 5 -27.21 30.58 5.64
N GLY A 6 -28.43 30.29 6.10
CA GLY A 6 -28.85 30.54 7.47
C GLY A 6 -28.13 29.61 8.43
N ALA A 7 -27.10 30.12 9.10
CA ALA A 7 -26.53 29.47 10.28
C ALA A 7 -27.38 29.87 11.48
N GLU A 8 -28.18 28.94 12.01
CA GLU A 8 -28.81 29.14 13.31
C GLU A 8 -27.72 29.20 14.40
N PRO A 9 -27.86 30.08 15.41
CA PRO A 9 -26.93 30.14 16.53
C PRO A 9 -27.04 28.86 17.34
N ILE A 10 -25.97 28.05 17.31
CA ILE A 10 -25.82 26.86 18.14
C ILE A 10 -25.62 27.36 19.58
N ASP A 11 -26.69 27.34 20.36
CA ASP A 11 -26.70 27.63 21.80
C ASP A 11 -26.22 26.41 22.59
N GLU A 12 -25.07 25.85 22.18
CA GLU A 12 -24.43 24.76 22.92
C GLU A 12 -23.67 25.37 24.10
N PRO A 13 -23.94 24.90 25.34
CA PRO A 13 -23.15 25.33 26.48
C PRO A 13 -21.67 25.02 26.23
N PRO A 14 -20.75 25.87 26.71
CA PRO A 14 -19.33 25.67 26.49
C PRO A 14 -18.93 24.26 26.92
N TYR A 15 -18.37 23.50 25.97
CA TYR A 15 -17.91 22.13 26.19
C TYR A 15 -16.97 22.09 27.41
N ASP A 16 -17.49 21.62 28.54
CA ASP A 16 -16.72 21.32 29.74
C ASP A 16 -16.39 19.82 29.72
N PRO A 17 -15.18 19.43 29.26
CA PRO A 17 -14.78 18.02 29.16
C PRO A 17 -14.77 17.29 30.53
N LEU A 18 -14.94 18.02 31.64
CA LEU A 18 -14.99 17.47 32.99
C LEU A 18 -16.41 17.44 33.58
N HIS A 19 -17.44 17.91 32.85
CA HIS A 19 -18.82 17.91 33.34
C HIS A 19 -19.33 16.48 33.58
N GLU A 20 -19.02 15.54 32.67
CA GLU A 20 -19.36 14.11 32.85
C GLU A 20 -18.63 13.44 34.01
N TYR A 21 -17.50 14.02 34.46
CA TYR A 21 -16.72 13.47 35.57
C TYR A 21 -17.23 13.90 36.96
N ARG A 22 -18.14 14.90 37.05
CA ARG A 22 -18.63 15.45 38.32
C ARG A 22 -19.89 14.77 38.86
N THR A 23 -20.68 14.10 38.03
CA THR A 23 -21.82 13.29 38.47
C THR A 23 -21.32 11.92 38.94
N ASP A 24 -21.05 11.81 40.24
CA ASP A 24 -20.40 10.67 40.87
C ASP A 24 -21.33 9.45 41.03
N THR A 25 -21.69 8.81 39.91
CA THR A 25 -22.37 7.49 39.84
C THR A 25 -21.40 6.32 39.91
N ARG A 26 -20.15 6.57 40.28
CA ARG A 26 -19.08 5.58 40.26
C ARG A 26 -19.22 4.56 41.39
N SER A 27 -18.84 3.31 41.11
CA SER A 27 -18.78 2.25 42.11
C SER A 27 -17.81 2.63 43.23
N ASP A 28 -18.01 2.13 44.45
CA ASP A 28 -17.09 2.35 45.58
C ASP A 28 -15.65 1.91 45.24
N ASP A 29 -15.50 0.90 44.39
CA ASP A 29 -14.21 0.44 43.86
C ASP A 29 -13.54 1.49 42.95
N GLU A 30 -14.32 2.17 42.12
CA GLU A 30 -13.83 3.24 41.23
C GLU A 30 -13.42 4.48 42.01
N LYS A 31 -14.15 4.82 43.09
CA LYS A 31 -13.79 5.91 44.00
C LYS A 31 -12.51 5.58 44.77
N ALA A 32 -12.37 4.33 45.24
CA ALA A 32 -11.17 3.85 45.89
C ALA A 32 -9.96 3.88 44.92
N PHE A 33 -10.16 3.48 43.66
CA PHE A 33 -9.15 3.56 42.61
C PHE A 33 -8.74 5.00 42.32
N ALA A 34 -9.69 5.90 42.10
CA ALA A 34 -9.42 7.32 41.83
C ALA A 34 -8.62 7.98 42.97
N LYS A 35 -8.98 7.69 44.23
CA LYS A 35 -8.24 8.18 45.40
C LYS A 35 -6.81 7.64 45.47
N ARG A 36 -6.57 6.40 45.02
CA ARG A 36 -5.22 5.82 44.93
C ARG A 36 -4.41 6.49 43.82
N ILE A 37 -5.00 6.73 42.65
CA ILE A 37 -4.35 7.43 41.54
C ILE A 37 -3.97 8.86 41.92
N ASP A 38 -4.85 9.60 42.59
CA ASP A 38 -4.57 10.97 43.05
C ASP A 38 -3.41 11.00 44.06
N ARG A 39 -3.38 10.04 44.99
CA ARG A 39 -2.26 9.87 45.92
C ARG A 39 -0.97 9.53 45.18
N MET A 40 -1.01 8.67 44.19
CA MET A 40 0.15 8.30 43.37
C MET A 40 0.66 9.49 42.57
N ALA A 41 -0.22 10.27 41.92
CA ALA A 41 0.13 11.47 41.18
C ALA A 41 0.81 12.51 42.09
N THR A 42 0.28 12.69 43.31
CA THR A 42 0.89 13.57 44.32
C THR A 42 2.28 13.08 44.73
N LEU A 43 2.48 11.77 44.92
CA LEU A 43 3.78 11.20 45.24
C LEU A 43 4.78 11.35 44.09
N VAL A 44 4.36 11.15 42.84
CA VAL A 44 5.19 11.35 41.64
C VAL A 44 5.63 12.82 41.54
N VAL A 45 4.70 13.77 41.62
CA VAL A 45 5.02 15.21 41.57
C VAL A 45 5.96 15.61 42.71
N ARG A 46 5.78 15.05 43.90
CA ARG A 46 6.62 15.33 45.07
C ARG A 46 8.01 14.72 44.96
N HIS A 47 8.12 13.46 44.54
CA HIS A 47 9.38 12.74 44.50
C HIS A 47 10.28 13.22 43.36
N PHE A 48 9.70 13.46 42.18
CA PHE A 48 10.47 13.90 41.04
C PHE A 48 10.51 15.44 40.83
N GLY A 49 9.75 16.19 41.64
CA GLY A 49 9.76 17.65 41.66
C GLY A 49 9.34 18.33 40.35
N GLY A 50 9.65 19.62 40.23
CA GLY A 50 9.39 20.42 39.02
C GLY A 50 10.27 20.07 37.81
N GLN A 51 11.24 19.17 37.98
CA GLN A 51 12.15 18.71 36.91
C GLN A 51 11.46 17.86 35.85
N PHE A 52 10.22 17.38 36.09
CA PHE A 52 9.44 16.65 35.09
C PHE A 52 8.75 17.52 34.04
N ARG A 53 8.87 18.85 34.11
CA ARG A 53 8.42 19.72 33.02
C ARG A 53 9.37 19.56 31.82
N GLY A 54 9.20 18.46 31.07
CA GLY A 54 9.90 18.19 29.80
C GLY A 54 10.63 16.85 29.72
N ALA A 55 10.76 16.09 30.81
CA ALA A 55 11.40 14.78 30.79
C ALA A 55 10.37 13.67 30.51
N THR A 56 10.65 12.81 29.53
CA THR A 56 9.88 11.60 29.26
C THR A 56 10.37 10.47 30.17
N ILE A 57 9.53 10.01 31.11
CA ILE A 57 9.78 8.77 31.87
C ILE A 57 9.50 7.60 30.93
N THR A 58 10.48 6.73 30.72
CA THR A 58 10.17 5.47 30.02
C THR A 58 9.30 4.59 30.92
N PRO A 59 8.31 3.87 30.38
CA PRO A 59 7.46 2.99 31.17
C PRO A 59 8.24 2.03 32.10
N THR A 60 9.41 1.55 31.68
CA THR A 60 10.31 0.73 32.51
C THR A 60 10.94 1.49 33.67
N THR A 61 11.36 2.74 33.46
CA THR A 61 11.88 3.60 34.56
C THR A 61 10.79 3.83 35.61
N PHE A 62 9.54 3.99 35.17
CA PHE A 62 8.40 4.15 36.07
C PHE A 62 8.12 2.87 36.89
N LEU A 63 8.18 1.68 36.29
CA LEU A 63 7.99 0.42 37.00
C LEU A 63 9.10 0.14 38.02
N ASN A 64 10.36 0.39 37.67
CA ASN A 64 11.48 0.23 38.59
C ASN A 64 11.30 1.12 39.83
N TRP A 65 10.87 2.37 39.62
CA TRP A 65 10.57 3.29 40.71
C TRP A 65 9.42 2.80 41.61
N LEU A 66 8.36 2.21 41.04
CA LEU A 66 7.28 1.63 41.84
C LEU A 66 7.77 0.47 42.72
N TRP A 67 8.65 -0.39 42.19
CA TRP A 67 9.25 -1.48 42.96
C TRP A 67 10.19 -1.00 44.07
N GLU A 68 11.00 0.03 43.80
CA GLU A 68 11.88 0.63 44.82
C GLU A 68 11.12 1.23 46.00
N LEU A 69 9.90 1.72 45.76
CA LEU A 69 9.03 2.27 46.81
C LEU A 69 8.10 1.25 47.45
N GLU A 70 8.23 -0.05 47.09
CA GLU A 70 7.33 -1.13 47.51
C GLU A 70 5.85 -0.79 47.26
N LEU A 71 5.58 -0.05 46.18
CA LEU A 71 4.22 0.32 45.78
C LEU A 71 3.57 -0.80 44.98
N TRP A 72 2.27 -0.97 45.18
CA TRP A 72 1.48 -1.96 44.46
C TRP A 72 1.49 -1.66 42.95
N VAL A 73 1.89 -2.67 42.16
CA VAL A 73 1.83 -2.66 40.70
C VAL A 73 0.62 -3.49 40.26
N PRO A 74 -0.29 -2.94 39.43
CA PRO A 74 -1.41 -3.71 38.89
C PRO A 74 -0.96 -4.96 38.13
N ASP A 75 -1.70 -6.05 38.30
CA ASP A 75 -1.47 -7.29 37.54
C ASP A 75 -1.54 -7.02 36.04
N GLY A 76 -0.59 -7.56 35.27
CA GLY A 76 -0.48 -7.36 33.83
C GLY A 76 0.18 -6.03 33.40
N MET A 77 0.43 -5.08 34.31
CA MET A 77 1.12 -3.83 33.95
C MET A 77 2.59 -4.06 33.60
N ALA A 78 3.26 -4.97 34.32
CA ALA A 78 4.64 -5.35 34.00
C ALA A 78 4.75 -6.02 32.63
N GLU A 79 3.83 -6.94 32.31
CA GLU A 79 3.76 -7.62 31.01
C GLU A 79 3.43 -6.64 29.88
N ALA A 80 2.52 -5.69 30.12
CA ALA A 80 2.21 -4.63 29.17
C ALA A 80 3.45 -3.75 28.90
N VAL A 81 4.15 -3.31 29.94
CA VAL A 81 5.36 -2.52 29.77
C VAL A 81 6.43 -3.32 29.05
N GLU A 82 6.67 -4.59 29.38
CA GLU A 82 7.62 -5.43 28.64
C GLU A 82 7.25 -5.58 27.15
N ARG A 83 5.95 -5.67 26.84
CA ARG A 83 5.45 -5.70 25.46
C ARG A 83 5.63 -4.38 24.72
N PHE A 84 5.51 -3.25 25.43
CA PHE A 84 5.49 -1.90 24.87
C PHE A 84 6.78 -1.10 25.04
N ASP A 85 7.74 -1.56 25.86
CA ASP A 85 9.06 -0.95 26.07
C ASP A 85 10.02 -1.27 24.92
N ARG A 86 9.48 -1.27 23.70
CA ARG A 86 10.29 -1.11 22.51
C ARG A 86 10.73 0.35 22.49
N ASN A 87 12.01 0.57 22.21
CA ASN A 87 12.58 1.91 22.02
C ASN A 87 11.59 2.75 21.19
N PRO A 88 11.11 3.92 21.67
CA PRO A 88 10.07 4.68 21.01
C PRO A 88 10.41 4.79 19.53
N VAL A 89 9.51 4.29 18.69
CA VAL A 89 9.69 4.33 17.24
C VAL A 89 9.99 5.78 16.89
N ASP A 90 11.17 6.03 16.33
CA ASP A 90 11.54 7.35 15.87
C ASP A 90 10.71 7.69 14.62
N TRP A 91 9.48 8.17 14.87
CA TRP A 91 8.53 8.52 13.84
C TRP A 91 9.06 9.63 12.95
N LYS A 92 9.94 10.48 13.46
CA LYS A 92 10.59 11.54 12.69
C LYS A 92 11.56 10.94 11.68
N ALA A 93 12.48 10.09 12.12
CA ALA A 93 13.40 9.39 11.22
C ALA A 93 12.64 8.50 10.21
N ARG A 94 11.55 7.86 10.63
CA ARG A 94 10.71 7.06 9.74
C ARG A 94 9.99 7.91 8.69
N ALA A 95 9.47 9.07 9.06
CA ALA A 95 8.83 10.00 8.15
C ALA A 95 9.83 10.55 7.12
N GLU A 96 11.02 10.95 7.57
CA GLU A 96 12.11 11.44 6.70
C GLU A 96 12.53 10.37 5.68
N LYS A 97 12.70 9.12 6.11
CA LYS A 97 13.02 8.01 5.20
C LYS A 97 11.91 7.72 4.19
N ALA A 98 10.65 7.85 4.61
CA ALA A 98 9.51 7.68 3.72
C ALA A 98 9.44 8.80 2.67
N GLU A 99 9.71 10.04 3.07
CA GLU A 99 9.79 11.19 2.16
C GLU A 99 10.91 11.02 1.13
N GLN A 100 12.11 10.63 1.56
CA GLN A 100 13.22 10.33 0.65
C GLN A 100 12.87 9.24 -0.37
N SER A 101 12.17 8.18 0.07
CA SER A 101 11.75 7.10 -0.83
C SER A 101 10.69 7.57 -1.82
N ARG A 102 9.75 8.41 -1.38
CA ARG A 102 8.74 9.01 -2.25
C ARG A 102 9.39 9.88 -3.32
N ASP A 103 10.34 10.72 -2.94
CA ASP A 103 10.99 11.64 -3.86
C ASP A 103 11.85 10.89 -4.88
N GLN A 104 12.58 9.84 -4.46
CA GLN A 104 13.30 8.95 -5.37
C GLN A 104 12.38 8.26 -6.38
N LEU A 105 11.23 7.73 -5.91
CA LEU A 105 10.25 7.10 -6.80
C LEU A 105 9.62 8.12 -7.76
N ALA A 106 9.31 9.32 -7.28
CA ALA A 106 8.77 10.40 -8.12
C ALA A 106 9.76 10.79 -9.23
N SER A 107 11.05 10.94 -8.91
CA SER A 107 12.08 11.19 -9.92
C SER A 107 12.16 10.05 -10.94
N ARG A 108 12.15 8.79 -10.49
CA ARG A 108 12.22 7.63 -11.39
C ARG A 108 10.99 7.50 -12.28
N VAL A 109 9.80 7.79 -11.76
CA VAL A 109 8.56 7.82 -12.56
C VAL A 109 8.65 8.89 -13.63
N SER A 110 9.09 10.12 -13.26
CA SER A 110 9.29 11.21 -14.21
C SER A 110 10.30 10.86 -15.31
N GLU A 111 11.42 10.24 -14.97
CA GLU A 111 12.42 9.75 -15.94
C GLU A 111 11.86 8.69 -16.89
N LEU A 112 11.07 7.73 -16.37
CA LEU A 112 10.43 6.70 -17.18
C LEU A 112 9.35 7.28 -18.10
N GLU A 113 8.55 8.24 -17.60
CA GLU A 113 7.55 8.94 -18.40
C GLU A 113 8.19 9.75 -19.52
N ALA A 114 9.29 10.46 -19.25
CA ALA A 114 10.07 11.15 -20.26
C ALA A 114 10.64 10.18 -21.30
N ALA A 115 11.22 9.05 -20.87
CA ALA A 115 11.74 8.03 -21.78
C ALA A 115 10.64 7.40 -22.66
N ILE A 116 9.43 7.21 -22.12
CA ILE A 116 8.27 6.74 -22.88
C ILE A 116 7.82 7.80 -23.90
N ALA A 117 7.76 9.07 -23.50
CA ALA A 117 7.38 10.18 -24.36
C ALA A 117 8.37 10.37 -25.53
N ASP A 118 9.67 10.23 -25.27
CA ASP A 118 10.73 10.29 -26.28
C ASP A 118 10.78 9.03 -27.17
N GLY A 119 9.93 8.03 -26.93
CA GLY A 119 9.87 6.79 -27.70
C GLY A 119 11.08 5.87 -27.50
N THR A 120 12.04 6.25 -26.67
CA THR A 120 13.22 5.44 -26.31
C THR A 120 12.86 4.31 -25.33
N GLY A 121 11.77 4.47 -24.57
CA GLY A 121 11.26 3.50 -23.60
C GLY A 121 10.33 2.41 -24.18
N LYS A 122 9.94 2.49 -25.47
CA LYS A 122 9.28 1.36 -26.14
C LYS A 122 10.33 0.30 -26.41
N SER A 123 10.53 -0.58 -25.42
CA SER A 123 11.20 -1.90 -25.47
C SER A 123 11.55 -2.39 -26.87
N SER A 124 12.55 -1.78 -27.51
CA SER A 124 12.84 -2.05 -28.93
C SER A 124 13.28 -3.50 -29.11
N GLY A 125 13.84 -4.12 -28.06
CA GLY A 125 14.05 -5.55 -27.96
C GLY A 125 12.75 -6.36 -28.00
N ALA A 126 11.82 -6.13 -27.07
CA ALA A 126 10.57 -6.91 -27.00
C ALA A 126 9.71 -6.77 -28.27
N THR A 127 9.65 -5.59 -28.87
CA THR A 127 8.91 -5.39 -30.13
C THR A 127 9.60 -6.10 -31.30
N ARG A 128 10.95 -6.00 -31.42
CA ARG A 128 11.72 -6.69 -32.47
C ARG A 128 11.70 -8.21 -32.32
N GLU A 129 11.79 -8.71 -31.10
CA GLU A 129 11.70 -10.14 -30.78
C GLU A 129 10.30 -10.66 -31.15
N ARG A 130 9.26 -9.93 -30.77
CA ARG A 130 7.87 -10.25 -31.15
C ARG A 130 7.67 -10.24 -32.67
N GLU A 131 8.16 -9.23 -33.37
CA GLU A 131 8.10 -9.16 -34.84
C GLU A 131 8.86 -10.32 -35.50
N SER A 132 10.03 -10.67 -34.96
CA SER A 132 10.84 -11.80 -35.45
C SER A 132 10.10 -13.12 -35.26
N LEU A 133 9.46 -13.31 -34.11
CA LEU A 133 8.64 -14.48 -33.82
C LEU A 133 7.42 -14.55 -34.74
N LEU A 134 6.73 -13.42 -34.95
CA LEU A 134 5.58 -13.35 -35.86
C LEU A 134 5.96 -13.68 -37.30
N LYS A 135 7.11 -13.18 -37.79
CA LYS A 135 7.66 -13.53 -39.12
C LYS A 135 7.96 -15.01 -39.25
N LEU A 136 8.50 -15.65 -38.20
CA LEU A 136 8.73 -17.08 -38.19
C LEU A 136 7.41 -17.86 -38.24
N ILE A 137 6.45 -17.50 -37.40
CA ILE A 137 5.14 -18.16 -37.32
C ILE A 137 4.39 -18.04 -38.65
N ILE A 138 4.31 -16.84 -39.23
CA ILE A 138 3.60 -16.65 -40.51
C ILE A 138 4.28 -17.41 -41.65
N GLY A 139 5.62 -17.46 -41.68
CA GLY A 139 6.37 -18.24 -42.67
C GLY A 139 6.12 -19.75 -42.56
N MET A 140 6.01 -20.28 -41.34
CA MET A 140 5.64 -21.69 -41.11
C MET A 140 4.18 -21.96 -41.49
N ALA A 141 3.27 -21.03 -41.22
CA ALA A 141 1.86 -21.18 -41.57
C ALA A 141 1.65 -21.15 -43.09
N THR A 142 2.31 -20.23 -43.81
CA THR A 142 2.19 -20.13 -45.27
C THR A 142 2.85 -21.33 -45.95
N GLY A 143 4.05 -21.72 -45.53
CA GLY A 143 4.79 -22.82 -46.15
C GLY A 143 4.34 -24.22 -45.74
N GLY A 144 3.97 -24.41 -44.47
CA GLY A 144 3.63 -25.72 -43.92
C GLY A 144 2.14 -26.05 -43.98
N TYR A 145 1.28 -25.07 -43.73
CA TYR A 145 -0.17 -25.25 -43.71
C TYR A 145 -0.87 -24.70 -44.95
N GLY A 146 -0.16 -23.97 -45.82
CA GLY A 146 -0.78 -23.32 -46.99
C GLY A 146 -1.68 -22.13 -46.62
N TYR A 147 -1.37 -21.43 -45.52
CA TYR A 147 -2.08 -20.20 -45.17
C TYR A 147 -1.89 -19.12 -46.24
N ASP A 148 -3.00 -18.61 -46.79
CA ASP A 148 -3.01 -17.45 -47.68
C ASP A 148 -3.42 -16.17 -46.90
N PRO A 149 -2.52 -15.19 -46.73
CA PRO A 149 -2.82 -13.95 -46.03
C PRO A 149 -3.82 -13.04 -46.76
N MET A 150 -3.99 -13.21 -48.08
CA MET A 150 -4.91 -12.41 -48.90
C MET A 150 -6.33 -12.99 -48.93
N ALA A 151 -6.50 -14.24 -48.50
CA ALA A 151 -7.81 -14.89 -48.46
C ALA A 151 -8.73 -14.25 -47.40
N ALA A 152 -9.95 -13.89 -47.80
CA ALA A 152 -10.95 -13.32 -46.89
C ALA A 152 -11.32 -14.28 -45.73
N ARG A 153 -11.25 -15.59 -45.99
CA ARG A 153 -11.46 -16.66 -45.00
C ARG A 153 -10.48 -17.79 -45.28
N SER A 154 -9.84 -18.28 -44.22
CA SER A 154 -8.92 -19.41 -44.27
C SER A 154 -9.35 -20.46 -43.24
N PRO A 155 -9.37 -21.77 -43.58
CA PRO A 155 -9.61 -22.85 -42.62
C PRO A 155 -8.39 -23.14 -41.74
N ILE A 156 -7.21 -22.69 -42.16
CA ILE A 156 -5.92 -23.00 -41.53
C ILE A 156 -5.82 -22.67 -40.03
N PRO A 157 -6.41 -21.57 -39.51
CA PRO A 157 -6.42 -21.35 -38.06
C PRO A 157 -7.04 -22.50 -37.26
N ALA A 158 -8.06 -23.19 -37.79
CA ALA A 158 -8.70 -24.33 -37.14
C ALA A 158 -7.81 -25.59 -37.21
N ASP A 159 -7.13 -25.80 -38.34
CA ASP A 159 -6.19 -26.91 -38.50
C ASP A 159 -5.01 -26.75 -37.54
N ILE A 160 -4.42 -25.55 -37.45
CA ILE A 160 -3.34 -25.24 -36.49
C ILE A 160 -3.82 -25.44 -35.04
N ALA A 161 -5.05 -25.04 -34.72
CA ALA A 161 -5.60 -25.24 -33.37
C ALA A 161 -5.69 -26.73 -33.01
N THR A 162 -6.11 -27.56 -33.97
CA THR A 162 -6.22 -29.02 -33.82
C THR A 162 -4.85 -29.68 -33.63
N ASP A 163 -3.85 -29.25 -34.40
CA ASP A 163 -2.48 -29.77 -34.29
C ASP A 163 -1.82 -29.37 -32.97
N LEU A 164 -1.97 -28.11 -32.56
CA LEU A 164 -1.49 -27.64 -31.25
C LEU A 164 -2.13 -28.42 -30.11
N GLN A 165 -3.44 -28.69 -30.19
CA GLN A 165 -4.15 -29.47 -29.20
C GLN A 165 -3.62 -30.91 -29.12
N THR A 166 -3.27 -31.51 -30.26
CA THR A 166 -2.64 -32.84 -30.33
C THR A 166 -1.28 -32.86 -29.61
N HIS A 167 -0.59 -31.73 -29.54
CA HIS A 167 0.66 -31.54 -28.80
C HIS A 167 0.48 -30.99 -27.38
N GLY A 168 -0.75 -30.94 -26.87
CA GLY A 168 -1.04 -30.51 -25.49
C GLY A 168 -1.06 -28.98 -25.29
N VAL A 169 -1.09 -28.20 -26.38
CA VAL A 169 -1.19 -26.73 -26.33
C VAL A 169 -2.58 -26.31 -26.78
N SER A 170 -3.38 -25.72 -25.89
CA SER A 170 -4.70 -25.21 -26.24
C SER A 170 -4.64 -23.72 -26.62
N LEU A 171 -4.92 -23.39 -27.87
CA LEU A 171 -5.15 -22.01 -28.33
C LEU A 171 -6.49 -21.91 -29.07
N SER A 172 -7.20 -20.80 -28.89
CA SER A 172 -8.42 -20.55 -29.64
C SER A 172 -8.12 -20.16 -31.08
N GLU A 173 -9.01 -20.57 -32.00
CA GLU A 173 -8.92 -20.22 -33.42
C GLU A 173 -8.81 -18.69 -33.62
N ASP A 174 -9.57 -17.91 -32.85
CA ASP A 174 -9.54 -16.44 -32.90
C ASP A 174 -8.17 -15.87 -32.53
N THR A 175 -7.49 -16.49 -31.57
CA THR A 175 -6.16 -16.06 -31.13
C THR A 175 -5.13 -16.35 -32.23
N ILE A 176 -5.20 -17.53 -32.84
CA ILE A 176 -4.33 -17.91 -33.96
C ILE A 176 -4.56 -16.97 -35.15
N ARG A 177 -5.83 -16.74 -35.51
CA ARG A 177 -6.22 -15.81 -36.59
C ARG A 177 -5.71 -14.40 -36.35
N LYS A 178 -5.78 -13.92 -35.10
CA LYS A 178 -5.23 -12.61 -34.72
C LYS A 178 -3.73 -12.54 -35.00
N TYR A 179 -2.94 -13.50 -34.49
CA TYR A 179 -1.49 -13.48 -34.69
C TYR A 179 -1.06 -13.72 -36.14
N LEU A 180 -1.80 -14.54 -36.91
CA LEU A 180 -1.53 -14.71 -38.33
C LEU A 180 -1.78 -13.43 -39.12
N ARG A 181 -2.80 -12.62 -38.77
CA ARG A 181 -3.03 -11.31 -39.38
C ARG A 181 -1.91 -10.33 -39.05
N GLU A 182 -1.52 -10.26 -37.77
CA GLU A 182 -0.40 -9.41 -37.36
C GLU A 182 0.92 -9.83 -38.03
N GLY A 183 1.15 -11.13 -38.22
CA GLY A 183 2.31 -11.63 -38.96
C GLY A 183 2.24 -11.34 -40.46
N ALA A 184 1.04 -11.40 -41.06
CA ALA A 184 0.83 -11.09 -42.46
C ALA A 184 1.15 -9.63 -42.81
N GLU A 185 0.89 -8.70 -41.89
CA GLU A 185 1.27 -7.28 -42.03
C GLU A 185 2.79 -7.07 -42.13
N LEU A 186 3.59 -8.04 -41.66
CA LEU A 186 5.06 -7.98 -41.67
C LEU A 186 5.69 -8.64 -42.92
N LEU A 187 4.90 -9.28 -43.77
CA LEU A 187 5.38 -9.84 -45.02
C LEU A 187 5.61 -8.72 -46.05
N PRO A 188 6.65 -8.83 -46.91
CA PRO A 188 6.81 -7.90 -48.01
C PRO A 188 5.57 -7.98 -48.92
N GLN A 189 4.94 -6.83 -49.19
CA GLN A 189 3.91 -6.76 -50.23
C GLN A 189 4.61 -7.11 -51.54
N GLN A 190 4.20 -8.21 -52.16
CA GLN A 190 4.69 -8.55 -53.49
C GLN A 190 3.98 -7.60 -54.45
N ASP A 191 4.64 -6.50 -54.77
CA ASP A 191 4.29 -5.68 -55.92
C ASP A 191 4.63 -6.53 -57.17
N GLU A 192 3.63 -7.24 -57.71
CA GLU A 192 3.66 -7.84 -59.05
C GLU A 192 3.52 -6.78 -60.15
#